data_AF-U5CY49-F1
#
_entry.id   AF-U5CY49-F1
#
_cell.length_a   1.000
_cell.length_b   1.000
_cell.length_c   1.000
_cell.angle_alpha   90.00
_cell.angle_beta   90.00
_cell.angle_gamma   90.00
#
_symmetry.space_group_name_H-M   'P 1'
#
loop_
_entity.id
_entity.type
_entity.pdbx_description
1 polymer ?
#
loop_
_entity_poly.entity_id
_entity_poly.type
_entity_poly.pdbx_seq_one_letter_code
_entity_poly.pdbx_strand_id
1 'polypeptide(L)'
;NTSIVGEGRMDPFFSKPKSEQMTLKGIVKGTRNMLGRYIGKWFYDKEIPFDAANNPYFLPMVNAIQRAKPLTVYELSGPILDEEVEEGRKWIEEYKQSWPRIDITLMSDGWLNKVSKKEFLNFLAYSPKDTVFLSSKDISGMKNDANFFVRLYDQIVEEVGDKHVVQFITDIARAYVSAGSKLLDKRKHLVWTTCATHNINLMLEKIGEIKIVKETLQEA
;
A
#
# COMPACT_ATOMS: atom_id res chain seq x y z
N ASN A 1 1.17 19.20 39.24
CA ASN A 1 1.01 17.78 39.57
C ASN A 1 1.62 16.91 38.48
N THR A 2 2.85 16.46 38.77
CA THR A 2 3.53 15.24 38.28
C THR A 2 3.51 14.93 36.78
N SER A 3 4.54 15.42 36.09
CA SER A 3 5.09 14.82 34.87
C SER A 3 5.82 13.53 35.23
N ILE A 4 5.43 12.41 34.63
CA ILE A 4 6.19 11.16 34.68
C ILE A 4 7.13 11.18 33.48
N VAL A 5 8.36 11.64 33.70
CA VAL A 5 9.47 11.41 32.78
C VAL A 5 9.99 10.01 33.10
N GLY A 6 9.66 9.04 32.23
CA GLY A 6 10.32 7.75 32.27
C GLY A 6 11.76 7.93 31.83
N GLU A 7 12.70 7.92 32.78
CA GLU A 7 14.13 7.74 32.49
C GLU A 7 14.33 6.35 31.89
N GLY A 8 14.23 6.27 30.56
CA GLY A 8 14.71 5.11 29.82
C GLY A 8 16.21 4.98 30.02
N ARG A 9 16.67 3.86 30.56
CA ARG A 9 18.09 3.50 30.71
C ARG A 9 18.80 3.70 29.37
N MET A 10 19.65 4.72 29.26
CA MET A 10 20.46 4.92 28.06
C MET A 10 21.31 3.67 27.80
N ASP A 11 21.25 3.19 26.56
CA ASP A 11 22.06 2.08 26.10
C ASP A 11 23.55 2.41 26.33
N PRO A 12 24.32 1.58 27.05
CA PRO A 12 25.75 1.81 27.31
C PRO A 12 26.57 2.09 26.05
N PHE A 13 26.06 1.74 24.88
CA PHE A 13 26.70 1.96 23.58
C PHE A 13 26.78 3.43 23.12
N PHE A 14 26.04 4.37 23.72
CA PHE A 14 26.20 5.79 23.42
C PHE A 14 27.41 6.43 24.17
N SER A 15 28.10 5.65 25.01
CA SER A 15 29.32 6.11 25.67
C SER A 15 30.55 5.95 24.75
N LYS A 16 31.44 6.95 24.73
CA LYS A 16 32.63 6.98 23.85
C LYS A 16 33.58 5.81 24.17
N PRO A 17 34.12 5.10 23.16
CA PRO A 17 35.13 4.08 23.41
C PRO A 17 36.47 4.70 23.84
N LYS A 18 37.20 4.00 24.73
CA LYS A 18 38.59 4.32 25.11
C LYS A 18 39.55 3.98 23.96
N SER A 19 40.57 4.82 23.74
CA SER A 19 41.50 4.68 22.62
C SER A 19 42.59 3.64 22.88
N GLU A 20 42.63 2.60 22.06
CA GLU A 20 43.75 1.65 21.93
C GLU A 20 44.24 1.61 20.47
N GLN A 21 45.55 1.46 20.26
CA GLN A 21 46.16 1.38 18.92
C GLN A 21 45.77 0.06 18.22
N MET A 22 45.01 0.15 17.12
CA MET A 22 44.55 -1.01 16.33
C MET A 22 45.21 -1.07 14.94
N THR A 23 45.47 -2.27 14.45
CA THR A 23 45.96 -2.52 13.08
C THR A 23 44.87 -2.23 12.03
N LEU A 24 45.23 -1.89 10.79
CA LEU A 24 44.27 -1.60 9.70
C LEU A 24 43.22 -2.71 9.49
N LYS A 25 43.64 -3.99 9.54
CA LYS A 25 42.70 -5.14 9.49
C LYS A 25 41.77 -5.17 10.70
N GLY A 26 42.28 -4.83 11.88
CA GLY A 26 41.49 -4.71 13.12
C GLY A 26 40.47 -3.57 13.05
N ILE A 27 40.85 -2.43 12.47
CA ILE A 27 39.96 -1.28 12.26
C ILE A 27 38.81 -1.66 11.31
N VAL A 28 39.10 -2.23 10.14
CA VAL A 28 38.06 -2.63 9.17
C VAL A 28 37.10 -3.68 9.75
N LYS A 29 37.62 -4.68 10.47
CA LYS A 29 36.81 -5.68 11.16
C LYS A 29 35.96 -5.05 12.28
N GLY A 30 36.54 -4.12 13.04
CA GLY A 30 35.86 -3.35 14.08
C GLY A 30 34.72 -2.50 13.51
N THR A 31 34.97 -1.75 12.44
CA THR A 31 33.97 -0.93 11.76
C THR A 31 32.84 -1.78 11.19
N ARG A 32 33.14 -2.93 10.57
CA ARG A 32 32.11 -3.86 10.07
C ARG A 32 31.26 -4.42 11.21
N ASN A 33 31.87 -4.78 12.33
CA ASN A 33 31.15 -5.27 13.52
C ASN A 33 30.26 -4.19 14.15
N MET A 34 30.72 -2.94 14.20
CA MET A 34 29.93 -1.81 14.72
C MET A 34 28.75 -1.47 13.81
N LEU A 35 28.97 -1.42 12.49
CA LEU A 35 27.92 -1.21 11.51
C LEU A 35 26.84 -2.29 11.62
N GLY A 36 27.25 -3.56 11.66
CA GLY A 36 26.32 -4.68 11.82
C GLY A 36 25.52 -4.61 13.13
N ARG A 37 26.15 -4.17 14.23
CA ARG A 37 25.45 -3.97 15.51
C ARG A 37 24.42 -2.83 15.46
N TYR A 38 24.75 -1.69 14.84
CA TYR A 38 23.81 -0.57 14.75
C TYR A 38 22.62 -0.87 13.83
N ILE A 39 22.89 -1.44 12.65
CA ILE A 39 21.82 -1.88 11.73
C ILE A 39 20.96 -2.95 12.41
N GLY A 40 21.58 -3.94 13.05
CA GLY A 40 20.85 -5.00 13.75
C GLY A 40 19.94 -4.46 14.85
N LYS A 41 20.45 -3.58 15.72
CA LYS A 41 19.63 -2.94 16.77
C LYS A 41 18.45 -2.15 16.18
N TRP A 42 18.67 -1.43 15.08
CA TRP A 42 17.60 -0.69 14.41
C TRP A 42 16.52 -1.62 13.82
N PHE A 43 16.93 -2.72 13.18
CA PHE A 43 16.00 -3.74 12.68
C PHE A 43 15.16 -4.35 13.80
N TYR A 44 15.77 -4.69 14.93
CA TYR A 44 15.05 -5.29 16.07
C TYR A 44 14.11 -4.30 16.75
N ASP A 45 14.57 -3.07 17.00
CA ASP A 45 13.78 -2.03 17.68
C ASP A 45 12.57 -1.57 16.85
N LYS A 46 12.70 -1.58 15.52
CA LYS A 46 11.64 -1.18 14.58
C LYS A 46 10.89 -2.35 13.96
N GLU A 47 11.13 -3.56 14.45
CA GLU A 47 10.50 -4.80 13.97
C GLU A 47 10.58 -4.94 12.43
N ILE A 48 11.69 -4.48 11.84
CA ILE A 48 11.90 -4.53 10.39
C ILE A 48 12.18 -5.98 10.00
N PRO A 49 11.40 -6.55 9.07
CA PRO A 49 11.67 -7.89 8.55
C PRO A 49 13.08 -7.98 7.98
N PHE A 50 13.81 -9.07 8.26
CA PHE A 50 15.20 -9.22 7.79
C PHE A 50 15.32 -9.19 6.27
N ASP A 51 14.26 -9.56 5.55
CA ASP A 51 14.21 -9.48 4.10
C ASP A 51 14.34 -8.05 3.56
N ALA A 52 14.06 -7.01 4.38
CA ALA A 52 14.29 -5.62 4.00
C ALA A 52 15.76 -5.33 3.64
N ALA A 53 16.72 -6.12 4.15
CA ALA A 53 18.12 -6.01 3.77
C ALA A 53 18.43 -6.49 2.34
N ASN A 54 17.53 -7.28 1.74
CA ASN A 54 17.64 -7.73 0.34
C ASN A 54 17.03 -6.73 -0.66
N ASN A 55 16.40 -5.66 -0.17
CA ASN A 55 15.82 -4.63 -1.02
C ASN A 55 16.91 -3.93 -1.86
N PRO A 56 16.68 -3.66 -3.17
CA PRO A 56 17.68 -3.05 -4.04
C PRO A 56 18.18 -1.68 -3.58
N TYR A 57 17.41 -0.96 -2.77
CA TYR A 57 17.78 0.34 -2.20
C TYR A 57 18.63 0.26 -0.92
N PHE A 58 18.71 -0.92 -0.27
CA PHE A 58 19.42 -1.06 1.00
C PHE A 58 20.93 -0.78 0.87
N LEU A 59 21.59 -1.38 -0.12
CA LEU A 59 23.03 -1.17 -0.34
C LEU A 59 23.35 0.27 -0.79
N PRO A 60 22.62 0.88 -1.76
CA PRO A 60 22.75 2.30 -2.08
C PRO A 60 22.59 3.21 -0.86
N MET A 61 21.58 2.97 -0.02
CA MET A 61 21.34 3.74 1.21
C MET A 61 22.54 3.67 2.16
N VAL A 62 23.05 2.46 2.47
CA VAL A 62 24.21 2.29 3.35
C VAL A 62 25.44 3.02 2.82
N ASN A 63 25.66 3.00 1.51
CA ASN A 63 26.78 3.70 0.87
C ASN A 63 26.61 5.23 0.90
N ALA A 64 25.39 5.73 0.73
CA ALA A 64 25.07 7.16 0.75
C ALA A 64 25.23 7.76 2.16
N ILE A 65 24.80 7.04 3.20
CA ILE A 65 24.91 7.49 4.61
C ILE A 65 26.35 7.78 5.00
N GLN A 66 27.34 7.07 4.44
CA GLN A 66 28.76 7.34 4.72
C GLN A 66 29.22 8.73 4.28
N ARG A 67 28.47 9.39 3.40
CA ARG A 67 28.84 10.65 2.74
C ARG A 67 27.91 11.81 3.07
N ALA A 68 26.81 11.55 3.77
CA ALA A 68 25.74 12.51 4.01
C ALA A 68 25.37 12.62 5.49
N LYS A 69 24.69 13.71 5.85
CA LYS A 69 24.08 13.84 7.17
C LYS A 69 22.80 12.99 7.24
N PRO A 70 22.44 12.45 8.42
CA PRO A 70 21.16 11.78 8.61
C PRO A 70 19.99 12.70 8.28
N LEU A 71 18.98 12.15 7.62
CA LEU A 71 17.73 12.85 7.31
C LEU A 71 16.85 13.01 8.56
N THR A 72 16.12 14.10 8.60
CA THR A 72 15.10 14.37 9.60
C THR A 72 13.77 13.69 9.23
N VAL A 73 12.89 13.51 10.22
CA VAL A 73 11.53 12.99 9.99
C VAL A 73 10.76 13.89 9.03
N TYR A 74 10.91 15.21 9.16
CA TYR A 74 10.25 16.17 8.28
C TYR A 74 10.70 16.03 6.81
N GLU A 75 12.01 15.89 6.57
CA GLU A 75 12.54 15.70 5.21
C GLU A 75 12.00 14.41 4.59
N LEU A 76 11.97 13.32 5.35
CA LEU A 76 11.44 12.02 4.89
C LEU A 76 9.93 12.04 4.64
N SER A 77 9.14 12.67 5.53
CA SER A 77 7.67 12.68 5.42
C SER A 77 7.11 13.82 4.58
N GLY A 78 7.96 14.74 4.11
CA GLY A 78 7.58 15.91 3.33
C GLY A 78 8.26 15.88 1.97
N PRO A 79 9.33 16.68 1.76
CA PRO A 79 9.89 16.90 0.43
C PRO A 79 10.34 15.63 -0.29
N ILE A 80 10.96 14.67 0.41
CA ILE A 80 11.39 13.41 -0.21
C ILE A 80 10.18 12.57 -0.63
N LEU A 81 9.15 12.48 0.22
CA LEU A 81 7.93 11.77 -0.12
C LEU A 81 7.21 12.44 -1.30
N ASP A 82 7.17 13.77 -1.35
CA ASP A 82 6.57 14.53 -2.43
C ASP A 82 7.30 14.27 -3.77
N GLU A 83 8.63 14.17 -3.75
CA GLU A 83 9.45 13.82 -4.92
C GLU A 83 9.15 12.39 -5.43
N GLU A 84 9.08 11.40 -4.54
CA GLU A 84 8.75 10.02 -4.91
C GLU A 84 7.30 9.88 -5.44
N VAL A 85 6.35 10.62 -4.85
CA VAL A 85 4.96 10.69 -5.34
C VAL A 85 4.91 11.30 -6.73
N GLU A 86 5.68 12.34 -6.98
CA GLU A 86 5.78 13.00 -8.27
C GLU A 86 6.41 12.08 -9.34
N GLU A 87 7.45 11.32 -8.99
CA GLU A 87 8.04 10.30 -9.87
C GLU A 87 7.04 9.20 -10.21
N GLY A 88 6.35 8.66 -9.19
CA GLY A 88 5.28 7.68 -9.40
C GLY A 88 4.17 8.22 -10.31
N ARG A 89 3.77 9.48 -10.13
CA ARG A 89 2.76 10.11 -10.98
C ARG A 89 3.22 10.23 -12.43
N LYS A 90 4.49 10.60 -12.68
CA LYS A 90 5.05 10.65 -14.04
C LYS A 90 5.03 9.28 -14.70
N TRP A 91 5.45 8.24 -13.97
CA TRP A 91 5.39 6.87 -14.47
C TRP A 91 3.96 6.42 -14.82
N ILE A 92 2.97 6.79 -13.99
CA ILE A 92 1.55 6.55 -14.30
C ILE A 92 1.16 7.24 -15.61
N GLU A 93 1.49 8.53 -15.80
CA GLU A 93 1.16 9.25 -17.04
C GLU A 93 1.82 8.62 -18.28
N GLU A 94 3.05 8.13 -18.18
CA GLU A 94 3.71 7.36 -19.25
C GLU A 94 2.97 6.04 -19.53
N TYR A 95 2.55 5.33 -18.50
CA TYR A 95 1.75 4.12 -18.63
C TYR A 95 0.41 4.39 -19.34
N LYS A 96 -0.26 5.50 -19.01
CA LYS A 96 -1.53 5.93 -19.64
C LYS A 96 -1.40 6.14 -21.15
N GLN A 97 -0.25 6.58 -21.64
CA GLN A 97 -0.01 6.76 -23.08
C GLN A 97 -0.11 5.44 -23.87
N SER A 98 -0.05 4.29 -23.20
CA SER A 98 -0.20 2.98 -23.85
C SER A 98 -1.63 2.48 -23.98
N TRP A 99 -2.58 3.07 -23.24
CA TRP A 99 -4.01 2.68 -23.26
C TRP A 99 -4.69 2.76 -24.63
N PRO A 100 -4.36 3.70 -25.54
CA PRO A 100 -4.93 3.69 -26.90
C PRO A 100 -4.59 2.46 -27.74
N ARG A 101 -3.56 1.71 -27.36
CA ARG A 101 -3.14 0.49 -28.06
C ARG A 101 -3.48 -0.79 -27.29
N ILE A 102 -3.79 -0.65 -26.01
CA ILE A 102 -3.93 -1.74 -25.06
C ILE A 102 -5.16 -1.42 -24.23
N ASP A 103 -6.25 -2.11 -24.53
CA ASP A 103 -7.47 -2.02 -23.74
C ASP A 103 -7.19 -2.37 -22.28
N ILE A 104 -7.95 -1.76 -21.37
CA ILE A 104 -7.74 -1.93 -19.93
C ILE A 104 -9.00 -2.38 -19.21
N THR A 105 -8.77 -3.06 -18.09
CA THR A 105 -9.78 -3.40 -17.10
C THR A 105 -9.66 -2.42 -15.93
N LEU A 106 -10.72 -1.68 -15.67
CA LEU A 106 -10.84 -0.86 -14.47
C LEU A 106 -11.32 -1.73 -13.30
N MET A 107 -10.79 -1.50 -12.11
CA MET A 107 -11.15 -2.24 -10.91
C MET A 107 -11.46 -1.26 -9.78
N SER A 108 -12.51 -1.55 -9.03
CA SER A 108 -12.91 -0.81 -7.82
C SER A 108 -12.93 -1.76 -6.63
N ASP A 109 -12.23 -1.39 -5.57
CA ASP A 109 -12.14 -2.15 -4.31
C ASP A 109 -12.55 -1.27 -3.13
N GLY A 110 -13.54 -1.73 -2.37
CA GLY A 110 -14.09 -1.01 -1.23
C GLY A 110 -13.53 -1.50 0.09
N TRP A 111 -12.93 -0.61 0.87
CA TRP A 111 -12.35 -0.96 2.17
C TRP A 111 -12.90 -0.11 3.32
N LEU A 112 -13.47 -0.78 4.33
CA LEU A 112 -13.91 -0.16 5.58
C LEU A 112 -12.94 -0.49 6.71
N ASN A 113 -12.28 0.54 7.22
CA ASN A 113 -11.52 0.44 8.45
C ASN A 113 -12.48 0.42 9.65
N LYS A 114 -12.62 -0.74 10.30
CA LYS A 114 -13.54 -0.92 11.44
C LYS A 114 -13.18 -0.07 12.67
N VAL A 115 -11.90 0.28 12.83
CA VAL A 115 -11.38 1.03 13.98
C VAL A 115 -11.60 2.53 13.78
N SER A 116 -11.09 3.09 12.69
CA SER A 116 -11.23 4.52 12.40
C SER A 116 -12.59 4.89 11.83
N LYS A 117 -13.42 3.90 11.48
CA LYS A 117 -14.69 4.05 10.76
C LYS A 117 -14.55 4.76 9.40
N LYS A 118 -13.34 4.79 8.86
CA LYS A 118 -13.10 5.35 7.53
C LYS A 118 -13.39 4.33 6.44
N GLU A 119 -14.09 4.77 5.41
CA GLU A 119 -14.42 3.99 4.23
C GLU A 119 -13.71 4.59 3.02
N PHE A 120 -12.98 3.75 2.30
CA PHE A 120 -12.22 4.14 1.13
C PHE A 120 -12.64 3.31 -0.07
N LEU A 121 -12.63 3.93 -1.24
CA LEU A 121 -12.82 3.26 -2.51
C LEU A 121 -11.58 3.45 -3.37
N ASN A 122 -10.90 2.36 -3.65
CA ASN A 122 -9.68 2.33 -4.44
C ASN A 122 -10.00 2.02 -5.89
N PHE A 123 -9.29 2.68 -6.81
CA PHE A 123 -9.40 2.47 -8.25
C PHE A 123 -8.06 2.02 -8.82
N LEU A 124 -8.08 0.93 -9.59
CA LEU A 124 -6.91 0.38 -10.25
C LEU A 124 -7.19 0.14 -11.72
N ALA A 125 -6.17 0.29 -12.58
CA ALA A 125 -6.23 -0.07 -13.99
C ALA A 125 -5.30 -1.24 -14.26
N TYR A 126 -5.86 -2.35 -14.74
CA TYR A 126 -5.14 -3.50 -15.22
C TYR A 126 -4.96 -3.44 -16.74
N SER A 127 -3.76 -3.77 -17.21
CA SER A 127 -3.48 -4.13 -18.60
C SER A 127 -2.52 -5.33 -18.64
N PRO A 128 -2.32 -5.97 -19.81
CA PRO A 128 -1.30 -6.99 -19.98
C PRO A 128 0.13 -6.57 -19.61
N LYS A 129 0.40 -5.26 -19.52
CA LYS A 129 1.70 -4.75 -19.08
C LYS A 129 1.84 -4.75 -17.56
N ASP A 130 0.85 -4.21 -16.85
CA ASP A 130 0.90 -4.06 -15.40
C ASP A 130 -0.48 -3.70 -14.80
N THR A 131 -0.55 -3.72 -13.46
CA THR A 131 -1.66 -3.14 -12.68
C THR A 131 -1.20 -1.86 -12.00
N VAL A 132 -1.93 -0.78 -12.22
CA VAL A 132 -1.58 0.54 -11.70
C VAL A 132 -2.66 1.05 -10.76
N PHE A 133 -2.25 1.53 -9.60
CA PHE A 133 -3.13 2.27 -8.70
C PHE A 133 -3.39 3.66 -9.28
N LEU A 134 -4.67 4.00 -9.47
CA LEU A 134 -5.07 5.29 -10.05
C LEU A 134 -5.36 6.31 -8.95
N SER A 135 -6.21 5.93 -7.99
CA SER A 135 -6.62 6.82 -6.90
C SER A 135 -7.31 6.04 -5.78
N SER A 136 -7.40 6.66 -4.61
CA SER A 136 -8.27 6.26 -3.51
C SER A 136 -9.15 7.43 -3.12
N LYS A 137 -10.44 7.19 -2.92
CA LYS A 137 -11.40 8.21 -2.49
C LYS A 137 -11.92 7.86 -1.10
N ASP A 138 -11.76 8.80 -0.16
CA ASP A 138 -12.43 8.73 1.14
C ASP A 138 -13.92 9.00 0.95
N ILE A 139 -14.75 8.00 1.21
CA ILE A 139 -16.22 8.07 1.11
C ILE A 139 -16.87 7.97 2.50
N SER A 140 -16.10 8.19 3.56
CA SER A 140 -16.57 8.15 4.94
C SER A 140 -17.68 9.17 5.18
N GLY A 141 -18.78 8.73 5.79
CA GLY A 141 -19.91 9.61 6.11
C GLY A 141 -20.74 10.06 4.91
N MET A 142 -20.41 9.62 3.69
CA MET A 142 -21.23 9.86 2.51
C MET A 142 -22.43 8.93 2.48
N LYS A 143 -23.55 9.40 1.92
CA LYS A 143 -24.69 8.54 1.62
C LYS A 143 -24.35 7.69 0.40
N ASN A 144 -23.77 6.52 0.65
CA ASN A 144 -23.29 5.54 -0.34
C ASN A 144 -24.44 4.79 -1.03
N ASP A 145 -25.36 5.55 -1.64
CA ASP A 145 -26.45 4.99 -2.43
C ASP A 145 -26.02 4.65 -3.86
N ALA A 146 -26.87 3.91 -4.59
CA ALA A 146 -26.55 3.48 -5.94
C ALA A 146 -26.28 4.67 -6.90
N ASN A 147 -26.91 5.83 -6.69
CA ASN A 147 -26.71 6.98 -7.58
C ASN A 147 -25.36 7.66 -7.33
N PHE A 148 -24.87 7.66 -6.09
CA PHE A 148 -23.52 8.09 -5.77
C PHE A 148 -22.48 7.26 -6.55
N PHE A 149 -22.57 5.94 -6.46
CA PHE A 149 -21.62 5.06 -7.16
C PHE A 149 -21.73 5.15 -8.67
N VAL A 150 -22.92 5.31 -9.24
CA VAL A 150 -23.08 5.55 -10.69
C VAL A 150 -22.31 6.78 -11.14
N ARG A 151 -22.48 7.92 -10.44
CA ARG A 151 -21.78 9.16 -10.81
C ARG A 151 -20.28 9.02 -10.64
N LEU A 152 -19.85 8.36 -9.55
CA LEU A 152 -18.44 8.15 -9.27
C LEU A 152 -17.77 7.24 -10.31
N TYR A 153 -18.43 6.14 -10.65
CA TYR A 153 -17.98 5.20 -11.66
C TYR A 153 -18.01 5.79 -13.08
N ASP A 154 -19.02 6.61 -13.38
CA ASP A 154 -19.04 7.39 -14.61
C ASP A 154 -17.82 8.31 -14.67
N GLN A 155 -17.55 9.07 -13.61
CA GLN A 155 -16.45 10.01 -13.56
C GLN A 155 -15.09 9.32 -13.77
N ILE A 156 -14.82 8.21 -13.09
CA ILE A 156 -13.52 7.52 -13.22
C ILE A 156 -13.33 6.90 -14.62
N VAL A 157 -14.41 6.42 -15.25
CA VAL A 157 -14.35 5.91 -16.64
C VAL A 157 -14.04 7.06 -17.61
N GLU A 158 -14.64 8.24 -17.42
CA GLU A 158 -14.30 9.42 -18.23
C GLU A 158 -12.86 9.92 -17.98
N GLU A 159 -12.40 9.94 -16.72
CA GLU A 159 -11.03 10.34 -16.36
C GLU A 159 -9.97 9.43 -17.00
N VAL A 160 -10.27 8.14 -17.09
CA VAL A 160 -9.40 7.14 -17.73
C VAL A 160 -9.52 7.19 -19.26
N GLY A 161 -10.69 7.56 -19.77
CA GLY A 161 -11.04 7.60 -21.18
C GLY A 161 -11.84 6.36 -21.57
N ASP A 162 -13.15 6.55 -21.72
CA ASP A 162 -14.15 5.50 -21.97
C ASP A 162 -13.76 4.51 -23.09
N LYS A 163 -13.20 5.04 -24.19
CA LYS A 163 -12.77 4.25 -25.34
C LYS A 163 -11.68 3.21 -25.05
N HIS A 164 -10.99 3.31 -23.91
CA HIS A 164 -9.92 2.39 -23.52
C HIS A 164 -10.39 1.30 -22.55
N VAL A 165 -11.57 1.49 -21.93
CA VAL A 165 -12.06 0.62 -20.87
C VAL A 165 -12.97 -0.43 -21.47
N VAL A 166 -12.51 -1.68 -21.49
CA VAL A 166 -13.31 -2.82 -21.99
C VAL A 166 -14.02 -3.57 -20.86
N GLN A 167 -13.51 -3.46 -19.64
CA GLN A 167 -14.09 -4.13 -18.48
C GLN A 167 -14.04 -3.26 -17.23
N PHE A 168 -15.07 -3.35 -16.40
CA PHE A 168 -15.07 -2.80 -15.04
C PHE A 168 -15.41 -3.90 -14.02
N ILE A 169 -14.49 -4.15 -13.10
CA ILE A 169 -14.65 -5.07 -11.97
C ILE A 169 -14.97 -4.28 -10.69
N THR A 170 -16.01 -4.69 -9.96
CA THR A 170 -16.36 -4.12 -8.64
C THR A 170 -16.62 -5.24 -7.63
N ASP A 171 -16.62 -4.94 -6.33
CA ASP A 171 -17.13 -5.88 -5.33
C ASP A 171 -18.65 -6.12 -5.48
N ILE A 172 -19.17 -7.17 -4.84
CA ILE A 172 -20.58 -7.62 -4.99
C ILE A 172 -21.56 -6.93 -4.03
N ALA A 173 -21.17 -5.83 -3.35
CA ALA A 173 -22.11 -5.09 -2.53
C ALA A 173 -23.28 -4.56 -3.39
N ARG A 174 -24.52 -4.60 -2.87
CA ARG A 174 -25.74 -4.29 -3.64
C ARG A 174 -25.69 -2.95 -4.38
N ALA A 175 -25.09 -1.94 -3.76
CA ALA A 175 -24.95 -0.61 -4.36
C ALA A 175 -24.02 -0.62 -5.59
N TYR A 176 -22.95 -1.42 -5.56
CA TYR A 176 -22.02 -1.60 -6.68
C TYR A 176 -22.66 -2.37 -7.82
N VAL A 177 -23.42 -3.42 -7.53
CA VAL A 177 -24.16 -4.19 -8.55
C VAL A 177 -25.13 -3.30 -9.32
N SER A 178 -25.90 -2.48 -8.62
CA SER A 178 -26.82 -1.53 -9.26
C SER A 178 -26.07 -0.50 -10.11
N ALA A 179 -24.94 0.01 -9.62
CA ALA A 179 -24.13 0.97 -10.36
C ALA A 179 -23.47 0.34 -11.61
N GLY A 180 -22.90 -0.86 -11.48
CA GLY A 180 -22.32 -1.62 -12.57
C GLY A 180 -23.33 -1.93 -13.68
N SER A 181 -24.55 -2.36 -13.33
CA SER A 181 -25.61 -2.54 -14.32
C SER A 181 -25.94 -1.26 -15.08
N LYS A 182 -26.02 -0.12 -14.40
CA LYS A 182 -26.30 1.18 -15.04
C LYS A 182 -25.16 1.64 -15.95
N LEU A 183 -23.91 1.29 -15.62
CA LEU A 183 -22.76 1.55 -16.50
C LEU A 183 -22.90 0.77 -17.81
N LEU A 184 -23.32 -0.50 -17.76
CA LEU A 184 -23.59 -1.30 -18.96
C LEU A 184 -24.73 -0.73 -19.81
N ASP A 185 -25.73 -0.12 -19.16
CA ASP A 185 -26.82 0.54 -19.88
C ASP A 185 -26.34 1.75 -20.67
N LYS A 186 -25.44 2.54 -20.07
CA LYS A 186 -24.86 3.74 -20.68
C LYS A 186 -23.77 3.43 -21.70
N ARG A 187 -22.98 2.37 -21.51
CA ARG A 187 -21.80 2.00 -22.31
C ARG A 187 -21.89 0.56 -22.79
N LYS A 188 -22.40 0.37 -24.00
CA LYS A 188 -22.65 -0.96 -24.56
C LYS A 188 -21.39 -1.75 -24.93
N HIS A 189 -20.24 -1.08 -25.05
CA HIS A 189 -18.94 -1.73 -25.28
C HIS A 189 -18.28 -2.23 -23.99
N LEU A 190 -18.70 -1.73 -22.83
CA LEU A 190 -18.13 -2.08 -21.55
C LEU A 190 -18.72 -3.41 -21.06
N VAL A 191 -17.91 -4.24 -20.42
CA VAL A 191 -18.36 -5.41 -19.66
C VAL A 191 -18.20 -5.12 -18.17
N TRP A 192 -19.24 -5.33 -17.37
CA TRP A 192 -19.16 -5.25 -15.91
C TRP A 192 -19.20 -6.65 -15.30
N THR A 193 -18.30 -6.90 -14.36
CA THR A 193 -18.20 -8.18 -13.64
C THR A 193 -17.94 -7.94 -12.16
N THR A 194 -18.33 -8.89 -11.30
CA THR A 194 -18.01 -8.82 -9.87
C THR A 194 -16.63 -9.42 -9.57
N CYS A 195 -15.98 -8.94 -8.51
CA CYS A 195 -14.69 -9.44 -8.06
C CYS A 195 -14.76 -10.93 -7.68
N ALA A 196 -13.96 -11.77 -8.37
CA ALA A 196 -13.93 -13.21 -8.13
C ALA A 196 -13.46 -13.55 -6.71
N THR A 197 -12.42 -12.88 -6.20
CA THR A 197 -11.91 -13.08 -4.84
C THR A 197 -12.98 -12.83 -3.80
N HIS A 198 -13.74 -11.73 -3.97
CA HIS A 198 -14.81 -11.39 -3.07
C HIS A 198 -15.97 -12.40 -3.15
N ASN A 199 -16.32 -12.87 -4.35
CA ASN A 199 -17.30 -13.93 -4.52
C ASN A 199 -16.89 -15.22 -3.80
N ILE A 200 -15.63 -15.64 -3.94
CA ILE A 200 -15.09 -16.82 -3.26
C ILE A 200 -15.15 -16.64 -1.74
N ASN A 201 -14.76 -15.46 -1.22
CA ASN A 201 -14.85 -15.16 0.20
C ASN A 201 -16.29 -15.32 0.73
N LEU A 202 -17.29 -14.77 0.03
CA LEU A 202 -18.69 -14.93 0.43
C LEU A 202 -19.17 -16.38 0.37
N MET A 203 -18.74 -17.15 -0.63
CA MET A 203 -19.03 -18.58 -0.68
C MET A 203 -18.45 -19.31 0.54
N LEU A 204 -17.20 -19.00 0.90
CA LEU A 204 -16.54 -19.58 2.07
C LEU A 204 -17.21 -19.16 3.38
N GLU A 205 -17.63 -17.90 3.52
CA GLU A 205 -18.42 -17.43 4.67
C GLU A 205 -19.72 -18.24 4.80
N LYS A 206 -20.43 -18.49 3.70
CA LYS A 206 -21.64 -19.33 3.70
C LYS A 206 -21.38 -20.79 4.03
N ILE A 207 -20.24 -21.33 3.61
CA ILE A 207 -19.82 -22.67 4.04
C ILE A 207 -19.51 -22.68 5.54
N GLY A 208 -18.86 -21.64 6.06
CA GLY A 208 -18.58 -21.47 7.49
C GLY A 208 -19.84 -21.35 8.36
N GLU A 209 -20.97 -20.91 7.79
CA GLU A 209 -22.27 -20.88 8.47
C GLU A 209 -22.94 -22.26 8.59
N ILE A 210 -22.50 -23.28 7.83
CA ILE A 210 -23.04 -24.64 7.91
C ILE A 210 -22.78 -25.19 9.30
N LYS A 211 -23.83 -25.67 9.98
CA LYS A 211 -23.80 -26.09 11.39
C LYS A 211 -22.56 -26.91 11.76
N ILE A 212 -22.27 -27.99 11.02
CA ILE A 212 -21.12 -28.86 11.30
C ILE A 212 -19.78 -28.12 11.17
N VAL A 213 -19.61 -27.31 10.12
CA VAL A 213 -18.39 -26.53 9.90
C VAL A 213 -18.24 -25.47 11.00
N LYS A 214 -19.32 -24.78 11.34
CA LYS A 214 -19.35 -23.75 12.38
C LYS A 214 -18.97 -24.32 13.75
N GLU A 215 -19.54 -25.46 14.13
CA GLU A 215 -19.23 -26.15 15.38
C GLU A 215 -17.76 -26.56 15.41
N THR A 216 -17.25 -27.17 14.33
CA THR A 216 -15.82 -27.53 14.23
C THR A 216 -14.89 -26.32 14.31
N LEU A 217 -15.22 -25.19 13.66
CA LEU A 217 -14.41 -23.97 13.71
C LEU A 217 -14.40 -23.30 15.09
N GLN A 218 -15.43 -23.52 15.91
CA GLN A 218 -15.50 -22.98 17.27
C GLN A 218 -14.70 -23.82 18.29
N GLU A 219 -14.43 -25.08 17.97
CA GLU A 219 -13.66 -26.00 18.81
C GLU A 219 -12.15 -25.96 18.53
N ALA A 220 -11.72 -25.34 17.43
CA ALA A 220 -10.32 -25.17 17.01
C ALA A 220 -9.65 -23.95 17.65
#